data_AF-A0A315XKA0-F1
#
_entry.id   AF-A0A315XKA0-F1
#
_cell.length_a   1.000
_cell.length_b   1.000
_cell.length_c   1.000
_cell.angle_alpha   90.00
_cell.angle_beta   90.00
_cell.angle_gamma   90.00
#
_symmetry.space_group_name_H-M   'P 1'
#
loop_
_entity.id
_entity.type
_entity.pdbx_description
1 polymer ?
#
loop_
_entity_poly.entity_id
_entity_poly.type
_entity_poly.pdbx_seq_one_letter_code
_entity_poly.pdbx_strand_id
1 'polypeptide(L)'
;MKYGKGIVKKYSREYNRTLKSGERKKYTTEQIQITVPKNEDIYENKESVLIIPNSEIEEFKNREEELGALRVVNYLYLEEVKKLENELKNMNNSTALEYEKKIEDLKAELELKNKALNEMESKYKSLHQDNIDSLKQENESVKDKHSKLIIENENLKNKFVNIKTENENLKTKYSSIKEENKNLKSKCSKLKEEHESIQESYNKVYTKYDHLKQENLNTKTSYAEIFEMNEDLEKDYESLRLEYNDLVDKYNDMSEELYNLKTTKSHDEFIANKVREFILNKG
;
A
#
# COMPACT_ATOMS: atom_id res chain seq x y z
N MET A 1 52.98 -32.72 -117.26
CA MET A 1 54.33 -32.14 -117.43
C MET A 1 54.99 -32.83 -118.61
N LYS A 2 55.62 -32.10 -119.55
CA LYS A 2 56.43 -32.72 -120.62
C LYS A 2 57.85 -32.95 -120.07
N TYR A 3 58.44 -34.12 -120.30
CA TYR A 3 59.81 -34.42 -119.86
C TYR A 3 60.59 -35.09 -121.00
N GLY A 4 61.86 -34.70 -121.20
CA GLY A 4 62.74 -35.22 -122.25
C GLY A 4 63.89 -36.01 -121.65
N LYS A 5 64.23 -37.18 -122.20
CA LYS A 5 65.23 -38.08 -121.62
C LYS A 5 66.57 -37.92 -122.32
N GLY A 6 67.59 -37.54 -121.56
CA GLY A 6 68.95 -37.34 -122.06
C GLY A 6 69.96 -38.18 -121.29
N ILE A 7 71.06 -38.55 -121.96
CA ILE A 7 72.22 -39.13 -121.29
C ILE A 7 73.20 -38.01 -120.96
N VAL A 8 73.53 -37.91 -119.68
CA VAL A 8 74.47 -36.91 -119.18
C VAL A 8 75.89 -37.47 -119.26
N LYS A 9 76.79 -36.78 -119.96
CA LYS A 9 78.23 -37.04 -119.97
C LYS A 9 78.97 -35.85 -119.36
N LYS A 10 79.95 -36.13 -118.51
CA LYS A 10 80.79 -35.12 -117.87
C LYS A 10 82.19 -35.20 -118.44
N TYR A 11 82.73 -34.06 -118.84
CA TYR A 11 84.06 -33.94 -119.39
C TYR A 11 84.88 -32.96 -118.55
N SER A 12 86.17 -33.25 -118.39
CA SER A 12 87.14 -32.39 -117.73
C SER A 12 88.33 -32.20 -118.66
N ARG A 13 88.78 -30.95 -118.84
CA ARG A 13 89.99 -30.65 -119.62
C ARG A 13 90.89 -29.70 -118.86
N GLU A 14 92.18 -30.03 -118.82
CA GLU A 14 93.20 -29.23 -118.17
C GLU A 14 94.08 -28.49 -119.18
N TYR A 15 94.38 -27.22 -118.91
CA TYR A 15 95.31 -26.44 -119.72
C TYR A 15 96.16 -25.49 -118.87
N ASN A 16 97.39 -25.25 -119.31
CA ASN A 16 98.35 -24.37 -118.65
C ASN A 16 98.34 -22.99 -119.34
N ARG A 17 98.12 -21.93 -118.57
CA ARG A 17 98.18 -20.54 -119.05
C ARG A 17 99.33 -19.81 -118.37
N THR A 18 100.19 -19.19 -119.16
CA THR A 18 101.24 -18.30 -118.66
C THR A 18 100.62 -16.95 -118.29
N LEU A 19 100.84 -16.50 -117.07
CA LEU A 19 100.35 -15.21 -116.57
C LEU A 19 101.35 -14.10 -116.95
N LYS A 20 100.89 -12.84 -116.96
CA LYS A 20 101.72 -11.68 -117.33
C LYS A 20 102.95 -11.49 -116.41
N SER A 21 102.99 -12.15 -115.26
CA SER A 21 104.13 -12.20 -114.32
C SER A 21 105.20 -13.25 -114.69
N GLY A 22 105.00 -14.03 -115.75
CA GLY A 22 105.94 -15.07 -116.21
C GLY A 22 105.66 -16.48 -115.67
N GLU A 23 104.87 -16.64 -114.60
CA GLU A 23 104.50 -17.94 -114.05
C GLU A 23 103.41 -18.66 -114.87
N ARG A 24 103.51 -19.98 -115.02
CA ARG A 24 102.49 -20.83 -115.64
C ARG A 24 101.55 -21.44 -114.59
N LYS A 25 100.23 -21.23 -114.73
CA LYS A 25 99.19 -21.85 -113.89
C LYS A 25 98.31 -22.82 -114.69
N LYS A 26 98.00 -23.98 -114.11
CA LYS A 26 97.12 -24.99 -114.69
C LYS A 26 95.67 -24.73 -114.27
N TYR A 27 94.75 -24.77 -115.22
CA TYR A 27 93.32 -24.63 -115.03
C TYR A 27 92.62 -25.88 -115.51
N THR A 28 91.59 -26.30 -114.81
CA THR A 28 90.67 -27.36 -115.22
C THR A 28 89.30 -26.75 -115.47
N THR A 29 88.67 -27.14 -116.56
CA THR A 29 87.27 -26.80 -116.84
C THR A 29 86.49 -28.08 -116.98
N GLU A 30 85.42 -28.21 -116.19
CA GLU A 30 84.46 -29.29 -116.30
C GLU A 30 83.24 -28.81 -117.06
N GLN A 31 82.80 -29.59 -118.04
CA GLN A 31 81.58 -29.33 -118.81
C GLN A 31 80.73 -30.57 -118.81
N ILE A 32 79.43 -30.36 -118.65
CA ILE A 32 78.44 -31.42 -118.71
C ILE A 32 77.73 -31.28 -120.06
N GLN A 33 77.86 -32.30 -120.88
CA GLN A 33 77.15 -32.39 -122.15
C GLN A 33 76.02 -33.39 -122.00
N ILE A 34 74.82 -32.95 -122.38
CA ILE A 34 73.65 -33.80 -122.37
C ILE A 34 73.38 -34.17 -123.81
N THR A 35 73.40 -35.47 -124.09
CA THR A 35 73.01 -35.98 -125.39
C THR A 35 71.55 -36.39 -125.29
N VAL A 36 70.70 -35.62 -125.94
CA VAL A 36 69.27 -35.94 -126.10
C VAL A 36 69.08 -36.46 -127.53
N PRO A 37 68.44 -37.62 -127.73
CA PRO A 37 68.04 -38.07 -129.05
C PRO A 37 67.18 -36.99 -129.74
N LYS A 38 67.39 -36.71 -131.03
CA LYS A 38 66.70 -35.62 -131.76
C LYS A 38 65.17 -35.68 -131.70
N ASN A 39 64.61 -36.87 -131.53
CA ASN A 39 63.18 -37.14 -131.40
C ASN A 39 62.61 -36.86 -130.00
N GLU A 40 63.47 -36.67 -128.99
CA GLU A 40 63.11 -36.30 -127.62
C GLU A 40 63.66 -34.91 -127.23
N ASP A 41 64.27 -34.21 -128.18
CA ASP A 41 64.73 -32.84 -127.99
C ASP A 41 63.52 -31.90 -127.96
N ILE A 42 63.02 -31.70 -126.75
CA ILE A 42 61.93 -30.77 -126.46
C ILE A 42 62.46 -29.42 -125.93
N TYR A 43 63.77 -29.20 -125.98
CA TYR A 43 64.44 -28.07 -125.36
C TYR A 43 64.80 -27.01 -126.40
N GLU A 44 64.64 -25.74 -126.06
CA GLU A 44 64.99 -24.62 -126.94
C GLU A 44 66.42 -24.08 -126.66
N ASN A 45 67.04 -23.45 -127.67
CA ASN A 45 68.42 -22.98 -127.56
C ASN A 45 68.56 -21.89 -126.47
N LYS A 46 69.44 -22.11 -125.48
CA LYS A 46 69.65 -21.30 -124.26
C LYS A 46 68.51 -21.32 -123.23
N GLU A 47 67.58 -22.26 -123.31
CA GLU A 47 66.56 -22.47 -122.27
C GLU A 47 67.20 -22.96 -120.96
N SER A 48 66.78 -22.39 -119.83
CA SER A 48 67.22 -22.83 -118.50
C SER A 48 66.32 -23.95 -117.99
N VAL A 49 66.82 -25.18 -118.00
CA VAL A 49 66.04 -26.37 -117.64
C VAL A 49 66.49 -26.97 -116.32
N LEU A 50 65.53 -27.48 -115.54
CA LEU A 50 65.80 -28.24 -114.33
C LEU A 50 65.91 -29.72 -114.67
N ILE A 51 67.06 -30.33 -114.36
CA ILE A 51 67.30 -31.75 -114.63
C ILE A 51 67.19 -32.50 -113.30
N ILE A 52 66.18 -33.34 -113.22
CA ILE A 52 65.93 -34.17 -112.04
C ILE A 52 66.46 -35.59 -112.33
N PRO A 53 67.31 -36.16 -111.46
CA PRO A 53 67.71 -37.55 -111.57
C PRO A 53 66.48 -38.46 -111.56
N ASN A 54 66.37 -39.35 -112.53
CA ASN A 54 65.18 -40.22 -112.63
C ASN A 54 65.02 -41.15 -111.41
N SER A 55 66.05 -41.33 -110.59
CA SER A 55 66.01 -42.05 -109.32
C SER A 55 65.17 -41.36 -108.23
N GLU A 56 64.90 -40.05 -108.34
CA GLU A 56 64.27 -39.24 -107.28
C GLU A 56 62.78 -38.92 -107.56
N ILE A 57 62.21 -39.44 -108.65
CA ILE A 57 60.81 -39.15 -109.05
C ILE A 57 59.78 -39.83 -108.15
N GLU A 58 60.07 -41.03 -107.63
CA GLU A 58 59.17 -41.76 -106.72
C GLU A 58 59.04 -41.04 -105.37
N GLU A 59 60.11 -40.42 -104.87
CA GLU A 59 60.07 -39.63 -103.62
C GLU A 59 59.15 -38.40 -103.74
N PHE A 60 59.09 -37.78 -104.93
CA PHE A 60 58.21 -36.65 -105.19
C PHE A 60 56.73 -37.04 -105.13
N LYS A 61 56.35 -38.20 -105.70
CA LYS A 61 54.96 -38.67 -105.66
C LYS A 61 54.51 -39.02 -104.26
N ASN A 62 55.35 -39.71 -103.48
CA ASN A 62 55.03 -40.08 -102.10
C ASN A 62 54.78 -38.85 -101.22
N ARG A 63 55.57 -37.77 -101.38
CA ARG A 63 55.32 -36.52 -100.66
C ARG A 63 54.00 -35.85 -101.03
N GLU A 64 53.55 -35.99 -102.27
CA GLU A 64 52.28 -35.41 -102.72
C GLU A 64 51.08 -36.15 -102.10
N GLU A 65 51.17 -37.48 -101.99
CA GLU A 65 50.16 -38.28 -101.26
C GLU A 65 50.16 -37.98 -99.76
N GLU A 66 51.33 -37.84 -99.15
CA GLU A 66 51.48 -37.48 -97.73
C GLU A 66 50.87 -36.10 -97.43
N LEU A 67 51.08 -35.12 -98.32
CA LEU A 67 50.44 -33.80 -98.25
C LEU A 67 48.91 -33.88 -98.39
N GLY A 68 48.41 -34.75 -99.26
CA GLY A 68 46.98 -35.01 -99.41
C GLY A 68 46.35 -35.56 -98.12
N ALA A 69 46.99 -36.55 -97.51
CA ALA A 69 46.54 -37.15 -96.24
C ALA A 69 46.59 -36.13 -95.10
N LEU A 70 47.66 -35.34 -95.00
CA LEU A 70 47.81 -34.29 -93.97
C LEU A 70 46.71 -33.24 -94.05
N ARG A 71 46.26 -32.90 -95.26
CA ARG A 71 45.19 -31.92 -95.49
C ARG A 71 43.84 -32.42 -94.98
N VAL A 72 43.55 -33.71 -95.18
CA VAL A 72 42.32 -34.34 -94.68
C VAL A 72 42.34 -34.42 -93.15
N VAL A 73 43.47 -34.81 -92.55
CA VAL A 73 43.63 -34.88 -91.10
C VAL A 73 43.45 -33.50 -90.45
N ASN A 74 44.04 -32.45 -91.01
CA ASN A 74 43.85 -31.09 -90.50
C ASN A 74 42.39 -30.61 -90.59
N TYR A 75 41.66 -31.00 -91.63
CA TYR A 75 40.24 -30.65 -91.75
C TYR A 75 39.41 -31.31 -90.65
N LEU A 76 39.67 -32.61 -90.37
CA LEU A 76 38.97 -33.34 -89.30
C LEU A 76 39.26 -32.75 -87.92
N TYR A 77 40.52 -32.41 -87.63
CA TYR A 77 40.87 -31.72 -86.38
C TYR A 77 40.18 -30.37 -86.24
N LEU A 78 40.07 -29.60 -87.32
CA LEU A 78 39.37 -28.31 -87.31
C LEU A 78 37.87 -28.45 -87.00
N GLU A 79 37.20 -29.48 -87.51
CA GLU A 79 35.80 -29.74 -87.17
C GLU A 79 35.63 -30.17 -85.71
N GLU A 80 36.53 -31.00 -85.20
CA GLU A 80 36.50 -31.44 -83.80
C GLU A 80 36.76 -30.27 -82.84
N VAL A 81 37.71 -29.39 -83.14
CA VAL A 81 37.94 -28.15 -82.39
C VAL A 81 36.69 -27.27 -82.39
N LYS A 82 36.04 -27.06 -83.55
CA LYS A 82 34.79 -26.26 -83.61
C LYS A 82 33.66 -26.88 -82.80
N LYS A 83 33.56 -28.21 -82.77
CA LYS A 83 32.55 -28.91 -81.99
C LYS A 83 32.79 -28.71 -80.49
N LEU A 84 34.04 -28.91 -80.05
CA LEU A 84 34.45 -28.71 -78.66
C LEU A 84 34.27 -27.25 -78.21
N GLU A 85 34.58 -26.27 -79.06
CA GLU A 85 34.35 -24.85 -78.78
C GLU A 85 32.87 -24.53 -78.57
N ASN A 86 31.98 -25.11 -79.39
CA ASN A 86 30.54 -24.93 -79.22
C ASN A 86 30.01 -25.60 -77.96
N GLU A 87 30.49 -26.80 -77.62
CA GLU A 87 30.12 -27.49 -76.37
C GLU A 87 30.55 -26.69 -75.13
N LEU A 88 31.77 -26.14 -75.13
CA LEU A 88 32.31 -25.33 -74.04
C LEU A 88 31.56 -24.00 -73.85
N LYS A 89 31.18 -23.35 -74.97
CA LYS A 89 30.38 -22.13 -74.95
C LYS A 89 28.96 -22.36 -74.42
N ASN A 90 28.35 -23.49 -74.76
CA ASN A 90 26.99 -23.83 -74.31
C ASN A 90 26.96 -24.20 -72.82
N MET A 91 27.95 -24.96 -72.33
CA MET A 91 28.06 -25.29 -70.90
C MET A 91 28.27 -24.05 -70.01
N ASN A 92 29.13 -23.12 -70.43
CA ASN A 92 29.40 -21.90 -69.65
C ASN A 92 28.19 -20.96 -69.60
N ASN A 93 27.43 -20.83 -70.69
CA ASN A 93 26.29 -19.93 -70.73
C ASN A 93 25.08 -20.44 -69.95
N SER A 94 24.81 -21.75 -69.95
CA SER A 94 23.65 -22.29 -69.22
C SER A 94 23.86 -22.27 -67.71
N THR A 95 25.07 -22.62 -67.25
CA THR A 95 25.40 -22.65 -65.82
C THR A 95 25.53 -21.24 -65.21
N ALA A 96 26.15 -20.29 -65.93
CA ALA A 96 26.25 -18.91 -65.46
C ALA A 96 24.87 -18.25 -65.29
N LEU A 97 23.93 -18.48 -66.24
CA LEU A 97 22.58 -17.92 -66.18
C LEU A 97 21.74 -18.49 -65.02
N GLU A 98 21.92 -19.77 -64.70
CA GLU A 98 21.28 -20.41 -63.54
C GLU A 98 21.80 -19.84 -62.21
N TYR A 99 23.11 -19.60 -62.11
CA TYR A 99 23.70 -18.96 -60.93
C TYR A 99 23.28 -17.49 -60.80
N GLU A 100 23.18 -16.74 -61.90
CA GLU A 100 22.69 -15.35 -61.89
C GLU A 100 21.26 -15.26 -61.39
N LYS A 101 20.35 -16.10 -61.91
CA LYS A 101 18.97 -16.18 -61.42
C LYS A 101 18.92 -16.51 -59.93
N LYS A 102 19.72 -17.49 -59.48
CA LYS A 102 19.79 -17.88 -58.08
C LYS A 102 20.30 -16.76 -57.18
N ILE A 103 21.26 -15.95 -57.66
CA ILE A 103 21.75 -14.76 -56.95
C ILE A 103 20.66 -13.69 -56.87
N GLU A 104 19.89 -13.47 -57.94
CA GLU A 104 18.76 -12.54 -57.95
C GLU A 104 17.65 -12.97 -56.97
N ASP A 105 17.26 -14.23 -57.00
CA ASP A 105 16.26 -14.79 -56.08
C ASP A 105 16.72 -14.67 -54.62
N LEU A 106 17.99 -14.98 -54.34
CA LEU A 106 18.58 -14.84 -53.00
C LEU A 106 18.62 -13.38 -52.54
N LYS A 107 18.93 -12.43 -53.44
CA LYS A 107 18.89 -10.99 -53.12
C LYS A 107 17.48 -10.53 -52.79
N ALA A 108 16.49 -10.95 -53.57
CA ALA A 108 15.09 -10.63 -53.32
C ALA A 108 14.61 -11.21 -51.97
N GLU A 109 14.99 -12.45 -51.66
CA GLU A 109 14.68 -13.06 -50.35
C GLU A 109 15.35 -12.31 -49.20
N LEU A 110 16.61 -11.90 -49.37
CA LEU A 110 17.35 -11.09 -48.39
C LEU A 110 16.67 -9.74 -48.15
N GLU A 111 16.20 -9.08 -49.21
CA GLU A 111 15.51 -7.79 -49.11
C GLU A 111 14.17 -7.92 -48.37
N LEU A 112 13.41 -8.98 -48.65
CA LEU A 112 12.17 -9.28 -47.93
C LEU A 112 12.43 -9.59 -46.45
N LYS A 113 13.46 -10.40 -46.14
CA LYS A 113 13.83 -10.68 -44.74
C LYS A 113 14.28 -9.44 -44.00
N ASN A 114 15.02 -8.54 -44.65
CA ASN A 114 15.43 -7.28 -44.04
C ASN A 114 14.24 -6.35 -43.75
N LYS A 115 13.25 -6.28 -44.67
CA LYS A 115 12.00 -5.54 -44.42
C LYS A 115 11.25 -6.12 -43.22
N ALA A 116 11.06 -7.43 -43.18
CA ALA A 116 10.40 -8.11 -42.07
C ALA A 116 11.15 -7.92 -40.74
N LEU A 117 12.49 -7.94 -40.75
CA LEU A 117 13.31 -7.70 -39.56
C LEU A 117 13.11 -6.28 -39.03
N ASN A 118 13.14 -5.27 -39.89
CA ASN A 118 12.91 -3.87 -39.50
C ASN A 118 11.49 -3.64 -38.94
N GLU A 119 10.48 -4.30 -39.52
CA GLU A 119 9.11 -4.26 -38.99
C GLU A 119 9.02 -4.93 -37.61
N MET A 120 9.71 -6.05 -37.41
CA MET A 120 9.76 -6.71 -36.11
C MET A 120 10.50 -5.88 -35.06
N GLU A 121 11.62 -5.25 -35.42
CA GLU A 121 12.35 -4.35 -34.52
C GLU A 121 11.53 -3.12 -34.12
N SER A 122 10.81 -2.52 -35.06
CA SER A 122 9.95 -1.36 -34.76
C SER A 122 8.78 -1.74 -33.87
N LYS A 123 8.11 -2.87 -34.15
CA LYS A 123 7.06 -3.42 -33.27
C LYS A 123 7.59 -3.75 -31.88
N TYR A 124 8.76 -4.39 -31.80
CA TYR A 124 9.40 -4.72 -30.54
C TYR A 124 9.72 -3.46 -29.73
N LYS A 125 10.33 -2.44 -30.35
CA LYS A 125 10.64 -1.17 -29.69
C LYS A 125 9.39 -0.45 -29.20
N SER A 126 8.34 -0.36 -30.03
CA SER A 126 7.08 0.26 -29.64
C SER A 126 6.43 -0.48 -28.48
N LEU A 127 6.23 -1.79 -28.60
CA LEU A 127 5.60 -2.60 -27.57
C LEU A 127 6.39 -2.56 -26.26
N HIS A 128 7.72 -2.61 -26.34
CA HIS A 128 8.57 -2.55 -25.16
C HIS A 128 8.48 -1.18 -24.48
N GLN A 129 8.49 -0.10 -25.26
CA GLN A 129 8.37 1.26 -24.74
C GLN A 129 7.00 1.50 -24.09
N ASP A 130 5.91 1.12 -24.77
CA ASP A 130 4.54 1.27 -24.26
C ASP A 130 4.33 0.50 -22.95
N ASN A 131 4.84 -0.74 -22.88
CA ASN A 131 4.80 -1.54 -21.67
C ASN A 131 5.62 -0.92 -20.55
N ILE A 132 6.81 -0.39 -20.83
CA ILE A 132 7.65 0.27 -19.84
C ILE A 132 6.95 1.51 -19.28
N ASP A 133 6.36 2.34 -20.14
CA ASP A 133 5.72 3.58 -19.72
C ASP A 133 4.41 3.32 -18.96
N SER A 134 3.64 2.30 -19.37
CA SER A 134 2.47 1.82 -18.63
C SER A 134 2.86 1.32 -17.23
N LEU A 135 3.90 0.49 -17.12
CA LEU A 135 4.38 -0.02 -15.83
C LEU A 135 4.93 1.10 -14.93
N LYS A 136 5.58 2.12 -15.49
CA LYS A 136 6.03 3.29 -14.71
C LYS A 136 4.85 4.05 -14.14
N GLN A 137 3.82 4.33 -14.94
CA GLN A 137 2.61 5.02 -14.48
C GLN A 137 1.88 4.21 -13.40
N GLU A 138 1.76 2.89 -13.57
CA GLU A 138 1.16 2.03 -12.56
C GLU A 138 1.97 2.06 -11.26
N ASN A 139 3.30 2.01 -11.34
CA ASN A 139 4.18 2.04 -10.18
C ASN A 139 4.11 3.39 -9.44
N GLU A 140 4.04 4.52 -10.15
CA GLU A 140 3.79 5.84 -9.54
C GLU A 140 2.42 5.89 -8.85
N SER A 141 1.36 5.41 -9.51
CA SER A 141 0.01 5.33 -8.92
C SER A 141 -0.02 4.47 -7.66
N VAL A 142 0.69 3.34 -7.65
CA VAL A 142 0.82 2.46 -6.47
C VAL A 142 1.59 3.17 -5.35
N LYS A 143 2.69 3.86 -5.65
CA LYS A 143 3.44 4.64 -4.66
C LYS A 143 2.58 5.72 -4.02
N ASP A 144 1.80 6.44 -4.81
CA ASP A 144 0.89 7.48 -4.31
C ASP A 144 -0.24 6.91 -3.44
N LYS A 145 -0.80 5.76 -3.81
CA LYS A 145 -1.78 5.06 -2.96
C LYS A 145 -1.14 4.59 -1.66
N HIS A 146 0.09 4.07 -1.73
CA HIS A 146 0.81 3.59 -0.55
C HIS A 146 1.12 4.73 0.42
N SER A 147 1.59 5.88 -0.07
CA SER A 147 1.87 7.05 0.78
C SER A 147 0.60 7.59 1.46
N LYS A 148 -0.52 7.64 0.74
CA LYS A 148 -1.84 8.01 1.32
C LYS A 148 -2.27 7.04 2.42
N LEU A 149 -2.11 5.73 2.20
CA LEU A 149 -2.43 4.71 3.21
C LEU A 149 -1.54 4.81 4.45
N ILE A 150 -0.27 5.16 4.31
CA ILE A 150 0.62 5.41 5.46
C ILE A 150 0.08 6.56 6.31
N ILE A 151 -0.23 7.70 5.67
CA ILE A 151 -0.77 8.88 6.35
C ILE A 151 -2.10 8.56 7.05
N GLU A 152 -3.00 7.84 6.38
CA GLU A 152 -4.28 7.43 6.95
C GLU A 152 -4.08 6.51 8.18
N ASN A 153 -3.15 5.57 8.10
CA ASN A 153 -2.85 4.66 9.20
C ASN A 153 -2.24 5.38 10.41
N GLU A 154 -1.35 6.35 10.19
CA GLU A 154 -0.83 7.23 11.26
C GLU A 154 -1.95 8.06 11.91
N ASN A 155 -2.85 8.63 11.11
CA ASN A 155 -4.00 9.36 11.62
C ASN A 155 -4.94 8.47 12.45
N LEU A 156 -5.18 7.23 11.99
CA LEU A 156 -5.99 6.25 12.73
C LEU A 156 -5.32 5.86 14.05
N LYS A 157 -3.99 5.64 14.07
CA LYS A 157 -3.24 5.38 15.32
C LYS A 157 -3.38 6.54 16.30
N ASN A 158 -3.24 7.78 15.84
CA ASN A 158 -3.40 8.97 16.69
C ASN A 158 -4.83 9.06 17.27
N LYS A 159 -5.86 8.86 16.44
CA LYS A 159 -7.26 8.81 16.89
C LYS A 159 -7.48 7.72 17.93
N PHE A 160 -6.91 6.53 17.72
CA PHE A 160 -7.02 5.41 18.65
C PHE A 160 -6.39 5.74 20.01
N VAL A 161 -5.20 6.35 20.04
CA VAL A 161 -4.55 6.78 21.28
C VAL A 161 -5.40 7.82 22.00
N ASN A 162 -5.93 8.82 21.29
CA ASN A 162 -6.80 9.84 21.89
C ASN A 162 -8.06 9.23 22.52
N ILE A 163 -8.77 8.35 21.79
CA ILE A 163 -9.95 7.65 22.30
C ILE A 163 -9.60 6.82 23.53
N LYS A 164 -8.45 6.13 23.52
CA LYS A 164 -7.98 5.36 24.69
C LYS A 164 -7.77 6.26 25.91
N THR A 165 -7.14 7.42 25.74
CA THR A 165 -6.93 8.38 26.85
C THR A 165 -8.24 8.97 27.36
N GLU A 166 -9.17 9.29 26.46
CA GLU A 166 -10.49 9.82 26.84
C GLU A 166 -11.31 8.77 27.61
N ASN A 167 -11.25 7.51 27.20
CA ASN A 167 -11.93 6.42 27.90
C ASN A 167 -11.37 6.20 29.32
N GLU A 168 -10.05 6.25 29.50
CA GLU A 168 -9.45 6.19 30.84
C GLU A 168 -9.86 7.39 31.72
N ASN A 169 -9.92 8.60 31.14
CA ASN A 169 -10.42 9.79 31.85
C ASN A 169 -11.91 9.67 32.21
N LEU A 170 -12.73 9.04 31.37
CA LEU A 170 -14.13 8.79 31.69
C LEU A 170 -14.28 7.75 32.80
N LYS A 171 -13.47 6.70 32.81
CA LYS A 171 -13.46 5.70 33.90
C LYS A 171 -13.11 6.33 35.24
N THR A 172 -12.10 7.21 35.29
CA THR A 172 -11.71 7.88 36.55
C THR A 172 -12.82 8.81 37.05
N LYS A 173 -13.42 9.62 36.16
CA LYS A 173 -14.59 10.45 36.49
C LYS A 173 -15.76 9.62 37.01
N TYR A 174 -16.08 8.52 36.33
CA TYR A 174 -17.14 7.61 36.76
C TYR A 174 -16.88 7.03 38.15
N SER A 175 -15.66 6.61 38.44
CA SER A 175 -15.27 6.10 39.77
C SER A 175 -15.44 7.17 40.85
N SER A 176 -15.01 8.41 40.57
CA SER A 176 -15.16 9.54 41.50
C SER A 176 -16.63 9.86 41.79
N ILE A 177 -17.48 9.95 40.75
CA ILE A 177 -18.92 10.17 40.90
C ILE A 177 -19.58 9.04 41.71
N LYS A 178 -19.16 7.79 41.47
CA LYS A 178 -19.68 6.63 42.21
C LYS A 178 -19.36 6.72 43.70
N GLU A 179 -18.16 7.16 44.05
CA GLU A 179 -17.75 7.37 45.44
C GLU A 179 -18.47 8.54 46.09
N GLU A 180 -18.61 9.67 45.39
CA GLU A 180 -19.37 10.83 45.85
C GLU A 180 -20.83 10.46 46.13
N ASN A 181 -21.46 9.68 45.24
CA ASN A 181 -22.84 9.22 45.41
C ASN A 181 -22.98 8.27 46.63
N LYS A 182 -21.97 7.41 46.88
CA LYS A 182 -21.94 6.58 48.10
C LYS A 182 -21.84 7.45 49.36
N ASN A 183 -21.00 8.48 49.33
CA ASN A 183 -20.86 9.42 50.45
C ASN A 183 -22.14 10.23 50.69
N LEU A 184 -22.80 10.71 49.63
CA LEU A 184 -24.09 11.40 49.72
C LEU A 184 -25.17 10.49 50.31
N LYS A 185 -25.26 9.22 49.87
CA LYS A 185 -26.21 8.26 50.46
C LYS A 185 -25.97 8.07 51.97
N SER A 186 -24.72 7.97 52.40
CA SER A 186 -24.39 7.87 53.83
C SER A 186 -24.80 9.13 54.59
N LYS A 187 -24.53 10.32 54.05
CA LYS A 187 -24.94 11.60 54.65
C LYS A 187 -26.47 11.70 54.77
N CYS A 188 -27.21 11.32 53.73
CA CYS A 188 -28.67 11.29 53.77
C CYS A 188 -29.21 10.33 54.82
N SER A 189 -28.60 9.15 54.99
CA SER A 189 -29.01 8.19 56.03
C SER A 189 -28.83 8.79 57.43
N LYS A 190 -27.67 9.40 57.70
CA LYS A 190 -27.41 10.07 58.97
C LYS A 190 -28.38 11.21 59.26
N LEU A 191 -28.65 12.05 58.25
CA LEU A 191 -29.58 13.16 58.40
C LEU A 191 -31.00 12.67 58.69
N LYS A 192 -31.40 11.52 58.13
CA LYS A 192 -32.68 10.90 58.41
C LYS A 192 -32.76 10.41 59.87
N GLU A 193 -31.72 9.75 60.37
CA GLU A 193 -31.63 9.32 61.76
C GLU A 193 -31.65 10.53 62.73
N GLU A 194 -30.91 11.59 62.42
CA GLU A 194 -30.94 12.85 63.20
C GLU A 194 -32.33 13.47 63.23
N HIS A 195 -33.02 13.51 62.08
CA HIS A 195 -34.40 14.01 62.00
C HIS A 195 -35.35 13.17 62.86
N GLU A 196 -35.29 11.84 62.79
CA GLU A 196 -36.08 10.94 63.61
C GLU A 196 -35.83 11.17 65.12
N SER A 197 -34.56 11.33 65.52
CA SER A 197 -34.19 11.63 66.90
C SER A 197 -34.72 12.98 67.39
N ILE A 198 -34.62 14.03 66.56
CA ILE A 198 -35.17 15.36 66.86
C ILE A 198 -36.70 15.28 66.99
N GLN A 199 -37.37 14.55 66.10
CA GLN A 199 -38.81 14.38 66.13
C GLN A 199 -39.27 13.67 67.41
N GLU A 200 -38.56 12.62 67.84
CA GLU A 200 -38.83 11.97 69.13
C GLU A 200 -38.63 12.92 70.32
N SER A 201 -37.55 13.70 70.30
CA SER A 201 -37.27 14.71 71.34
C SER A 201 -38.38 15.77 71.40
N TYR A 202 -38.80 16.28 70.24
CA TYR A 202 -39.91 17.22 70.13
C TYR A 202 -41.20 16.64 70.72
N ASN A 203 -41.55 15.40 70.36
CA ASN A 203 -42.74 14.74 70.91
C ASN A 203 -42.69 14.60 72.44
N LYS A 204 -41.52 14.24 73.00
CA LYS A 204 -41.34 14.17 74.46
C LYS A 204 -41.49 15.54 75.15
N VAL A 205 -41.00 16.60 74.53
CA VAL A 205 -41.17 17.97 75.06
C VAL A 205 -42.63 18.38 74.97
N TYR A 206 -43.30 18.08 73.86
CA TYR A 206 -44.71 18.39 73.65
C TYR A 206 -45.61 17.70 74.69
N THR A 207 -45.39 16.41 74.97
CA THR A 207 -46.18 15.69 75.99
C THR A 207 -45.94 16.23 77.39
N LYS A 208 -44.69 16.58 77.74
CA LYS A 208 -44.39 17.26 79.02
C LYS A 208 -45.10 18.60 79.13
N TYR A 209 -45.09 19.40 78.05
CA TYR A 209 -45.79 20.68 78.02
C TYR A 209 -47.30 20.50 78.25
N ASP A 210 -47.92 19.53 77.59
CA ASP A 210 -49.36 19.27 77.76
C ASP A 210 -49.70 18.79 79.18
N HIS A 211 -48.84 17.97 79.78
CA HIS A 211 -48.98 17.55 81.17
C HIS A 211 -48.87 18.74 82.14
N LEU A 212 -47.84 19.58 82.00
CA LEU A 212 -47.67 20.81 82.79
C LEU A 212 -48.85 21.77 82.64
N LYS A 213 -49.42 21.86 81.43
CA LYS A 213 -50.62 22.66 81.18
C LYS A 213 -51.83 22.14 81.94
N GLN A 214 -52.03 20.82 82.00
CA GLN A 214 -53.09 20.19 82.79
C GLN A 214 -52.86 20.35 84.30
N GLU A 215 -51.65 20.14 84.80
CA GLU A 215 -51.32 20.37 86.21
C GLU A 215 -51.61 21.80 86.62
N ASN A 216 -51.19 22.79 85.82
CA ASN A 216 -51.48 24.20 86.08
C ASN A 216 -53.00 24.50 86.12
N LEU A 217 -53.78 23.86 85.24
CA LEU A 217 -55.24 23.98 85.28
C LEU A 217 -55.79 23.44 86.60
N ASN A 218 -55.36 22.23 87.00
CA ASN A 218 -55.79 21.60 88.26
C ASN A 218 -55.39 22.43 89.48
N THR A 219 -54.17 22.99 89.50
CA THR A 219 -53.72 23.89 90.57
C THR A 219 -54.58 25.14 90.64
N LYS A 220 -54.95 25.74 89.49
CA LYS A 220 -55.87 26.89 89.47
C LYS A 220 -57.25 26.54 90.03
N THR A 221 -57.79 25.39 89.68
CA THR A 221 -59.07 24.92 90.20
C THR A 221 -59.01 24.72 91.72
N SER A 222 -58.00 24.00 92.21
CA SER A 222 -57.80 23.77 93.65
C SER A 222 -57.60 25.08 94.42
N TYR A 223 -56.90 26.06 93.84
CA TYR A 223 -56.77 27.39 94.44
C TYR A 223 -58.13 28.09 94.57
N ALA A 224 -58.98 28.01 93.55
CA ALA A 224 -60.33 28.58 93.61
C ALA A 224 -61.20 27.92 94.68
N GLU A 225 -61.14 26.58 94.80
CA GLU A 225 -61.85 25.84 95.85
C GLU A 225 -61.39 26.23 97.25
N ILE A 226 -60.07 26.34 97.49
CA ILE A 226 -59.52 26.80 98.78
C ILE A 226 -59.94 28.24 99.08
N PHE A 227 -60.01 29.09 98.06
CA PHE A 227 -60.47 30.46 98.22
C PHE A 227 -61.93 30.51 98.68
N GLU A 228 -62.82 29.74 98.06
CA GLU A 228 -64.22 29.62 98.48
C GLU A 228 -64.35 29.07 99.91
N MET A 229 -63.61 28.01 100.25
CA MET A 229 -63.59 27.45 101.61
C MET A 229 -63.12 28.47 102.66
N ASN A 230 -62.15 29.32 102.32
CA ASN A 230 -61.69 30.39 103.22
C ASN A 230 -62.76 31.45 103.42
N GLU A 231 -63.49 31.86 102.36
CA GLU A 231 -64.60 32.79 102.50
C GLU A 231 -65.71 32.23 103.40
N ASP A 232 -66.02 30.94 103.27
CA ASP A 232 -67.01 30.30 104.14
C ASP A 232 -66.52 30.17 105.58
N LEU A 233 -65.24 29.83 105.80
CA LEU A 233 -64.65 29.81 107.13
C LEU A 233 -64.66 31.20 107.80
N GLU A 234 -64.45 32.27 107.03
CA GLU A 234 -64.51 33.65 107.52
C GLU A 234 -65.94 34.01 107.98
N LYS A 235 -66.97 33.57 107.25
CA LYS A 235 -68.38 33.73 107.66
C LYS A 235 -68.71 32.94 108.92
N ASP A 236 -68.23 31.69 109.01
CA ASP A 236 -68.41 30.84 110.20
C ASP A 236 -67.73 31.48 111.42
N TYR A 237 -66.52 32.02 111.24
CA TYR A 237 -65.78 32.72 112.30
C TYR A 237 -66.54 33.96 112.81
N GLU A 238 -67.06 34.81 111.90
CA GLU A 238 -67.86 35.97 112.31
C GLU A 238 -69.17 35.55 112.99
N SER A 239 -69.80 34.47 112.54
CA SER A 239 -71.00 33.93 113.18
C SER A 239 -70.71 33.45 114.61
N LEU A 240 -69.63 32.68 114.81
CA LEU A 240 -69.21 32.22 116.13
C LEU A 240 -68.83 33.38 117.06
N ARG A 241 -68.21 34.43 116.50
CA ARG A 241 -67.86 35.64 117.24
C ARG A 241 -69.11 36.39 117.71
N LEU A 242 -70.16 36.47 116.91
CA LEU A 242 -71.45 37.02 117.32
C LEU A 242 -72.09 36.18 118.44
N GLU A 243 -72.13 34.85 118.30
CA GLU A 243 -72.64 33.97 119.35
C GLU A 243 -71.85 34.09 120.66
N TYR A 244 -70.53 34.23 120.58
CA TYR A 244 -69.68 34.48 121.74
C TYR A 244 -70.05 35.80 122.44
N ASN A 245 -70.23 36.88 121.69
CA ASN A 245 -70.64 38.17 122.27
C ASN A 245 -72.02 38.06 122.93
N ASP A 246 -72.99 37.40 122.30
CA ASP A 246 -74.31 37.15 122.88
C ASP A 246 -74.22 36.35 124.20
N LEU A 247 -73.31 35.37 124.28
CA LEU A 247 -73.08 34.60 125.49
C LEU A 247 -72.43 35.43 126.59
N VAL A 248 -71.49 36.31 126.24
CA VAL A 248 -70.87 37.27 127.16
C VAL A 248 -71.93 38.21 127.73
N ASP A 249 -72.83 38.73 126.90
CA ASP A 249 -73.93 39.60 127.33
C ASP A 249 -74.85 38.86 128.32
N LYS A 250 -75.31 37.64 127.97
CA LYS A 250 -76.10 36.81 128.90
C LYS A 250 -75.39 36.49 130.21
N TYR A 251 -74.08 36.26 130.16
CA TYR A 251 -73.29 36.03 131.37
C TYR A 251 -73.26 37.29 132.26
N ASN A 252 -73.08 38.46 131.66
CA ASN A 252 -73.09 39.74 132.38
C ASN A 252 -74.46 39.98 133.03
N ASP A 253 -75.56 39.76 132.29
CA ASP A 253 -76.92 39.86 132.81
C ASP A 253 -77.15 38.94 134.02
N MET A 254 -76.79 37.65 133.91
CA MET A 254 -76.90 36.70 135.03
C MET A 254 -76.01 37.08 136.22
N SER A 255 -74.82 37.64 135.97
CA SER A 255 -73.91 38.13 137.01
C SER A 255 -74.53 39.28 137.79
N GLU A 256 -75.20 40.20 137.10
CA GLU A 256 -75.96 41.31 137.69
C GLU A 256 -77.17 40.79 138.48
N GLU A 257 -77.95 39.84 137.92
CA GLU A 257 -79.04 39.18 138.64
C GLU A 257 -78.56 38.50 139.93
N LEU A 258 -77.44 37.76 139.87
CA LEU A 258 -76.84 37.11 141.03
C LEU A 258 -76.39 38.11 142.09
N TYR A 259 -75.78 39.23 141.66
CA TYR A 259 -75.42 40.32 142.57
C TYR A 259 -76.65 40.88 143.28
N ASN A 260 -77.71 41.19 142.51
CA ASN A 260 -78.97 41.68 143.04
C ASN A 260 -79.60 40.69 144.04
N LEU A 261 -79.70 39.40 143.70
CA LEU A 261 -80.18 38.33 144.59
C LEU A 261 -79.37 38.20 145.87
N LYS A 262 -78.04 38.35 145.80
CA LYS A 262 -77.18 38.30 146.98
C LYS A 262 -77.44 39.48 147.91
N THR A 263 -77.65 40.68 147.36
CA THR A 263 -77.99 41.87 148.15
C THR A 263 -79.37 41.76 148.80
N THR A 264 -80.39 41.29 148.07
CA THR A 264 -81.74 41.09 148.63
C THR A 264 -81.73 40.00 149.70
N LYS A 265 -81.07 38.86 149.47
CA LYS A 265 -80.91 37.82 150.49
C LYS A 265 -80.22 38.34 151.75
N SER A 266 -79.15 39.12 151.59
CA SER A 266 -78.47 39.75 152.74
C SER A 266 -79.39 40.73 153.49
N HIS A 267 -80.24 41.46 152.76
CA HIS A 267 -81.23 42.36 153.34
C HIS A 267 -82.31 41.59 154.11
N ASP A 268 -82.87 40.53 153.51
CA ASP A 268 -83.88 39.68 154.13
C ASP A 268 -83.33 38.95 155.37
N GLU A 269 -82.09 38.47 155.32
CA GLU A 269 -81.42 37.82 156.45
C GLU A 269 -81.15 38.81 157.59
N PHE A 270 -80.80 40.07 157.28
CA PHE A 270 -80.72 41.16 158.25
C PHE A 270 -82.08 41.43 158.91
N ILE A 271 -83.17 41.53 158.13
CA ILE A 271 -84.52 41.71 158.66
C ILE A 271 -84.92 40.51 159.54
N ALA A 272 -84.72 39.29 159.08
CA ALA A 272 -85.06 38.08 159.82
C ALA A 272 -84.31 37.99 161.16
N ASN A 273 -83.03 38.36 161.20
CA ASN A 273 -82.26 38.45 162.43
C ASN A 273 -82.79 39.55 163.36
N LYS A 274 -83.13 40.73 162.83
CA LYS A 274 -83.78 41.81 163.61
C LYS A 274 -85.11 41.36 164.21
N VAL A 275 -85.91 40.61 163.47
CA VAL A 275 -87.17 40.04 163.95
C VAL A 275 -86.92 38.98 165.02
N ARG A 276 -85.92 38.10 164.86
CA ARG A 276 -85.52 37.15 165.92
C ARG A 276 -85.07 37.85 167.20
N GLU A 277 -84.21 38.87 167.10
CA GLU A 277 -83.79 39.68 168.26
C GLU A 277 -85.01 40.27 168.98
N PHE A 278 -85.99 40.79 168.22
CA PHE A 278 -87.21 41.35 168.80
C PHE A 278 -88.07 40.30 169.51
N ILE A 279 -88.15 39.07 168.99
CA ILE A 279 -88.90 37.96 169.61
C ILE A 279 -88.17 37.45 170.86
N LEU A 280 -86.84 37.30 170.81
CA LEU A 280 -86.03 36.78 171.93
C LEU A 280 -85.90 37.76 173.10
N ASN A 281 -85.91 39.07 172.85
CA ASN A 281 -85.86 40.10 173.91
C ASN A 281 -87.24 40.42 174.53
N LYS A 282 -88.30 39.70 174.15
CA LYS A 282 -89.66 39.86 174.68
C LYS A 282 -90.18 38.64 175.48
N GLY A 283 -89.31 37.67 175.77
CA GLY A 283 -89.51 36.68 176.84
C GLY A 283 -88.87 37.17 178.13
#